data_AF-N6TVY6-F1
#
_entry.id   AF-N6TVY6-F1
#
_cell.length_a   1.000
_cell.length_b   1.000
_cell.length_c   1.000
_cell.angle_alpha   90.00
_cell.angle_beta   90.00
_cell.angle_gamma   90.00
#
_symmetry.space_group_name_H-M   'P 1'
#
loop_
_entity.id
_entity.type
_entity.pdbx_description
1 polymer ?
#
loop_
_entity_poly.entity_id
_entity_poly.type
_entity_poly.pdbx_seq_one_letter_code
_entity_poly.pdbx_strand_id
1 'polypeptide(L)'
;MRGGLRKAAGFFCCVVVLYFVVQAILSEPSKPRMVSTQQKTIMGSDNKLYEYGRQMPLIFIGGVPRSGTTLMRAMLDAHPDVR
;
A
#
# COMPACT_ATOMS: atom_id res chain seq x y z
N MET A 1 16.61 -56.88 -23.48
CA MET A 1 16.74 -55.41 -23.26
C MET A 1 15.38 -54.84 -22.83
N ARG A 2 15.06 -54.86 -21.53
CA ARG A 2 13.74 -54.45 -20.98
C ARG A 2 13.89 -53.66 -19.67
N GLY A 3 14.57 -52.51 -19.71
CA GLY A 3 14.88 -51.72 -18.51
C GLY A 3 14.75 -50.20 -18.63
N GLY A 4 14.34 -49.66 -19.77
CA GLY A 4 14.40 -48.20 -20.04
C GLY A 4 13.21 -47.37 -19.54
N LEU A 5 12.01 -47.97 -19.43
CA LEU A 5 10.78 -47.19 -19.23
C LEU A 5 10.62 -46.65 -17.79
N ARG A 6 11.15 -47.36 -16.79
CA ARG A 6 11.09 -46.93 -15.37
C ARG A 6 12.00 -45.73 -15.08
N LYS A 7 13.11 -45.59 -15.82
CA LYS A 7 14.06 -44.47 -15.67
C LYS A 7 13.53 -43.20 -16.33
N ALA A 8 12.85 -43.33 -17.47
CA ALA A 8 12.19 -42.21 -18.14
C ALA A 8 11.05 -41.62 -17.28
N ALA A 9 10.24 -42.47 -16.65
CA ALA A 9 9.19 -42.03 -15.72
C ALA A 9 9.76 -41.32 -14.48
N GLY A 10 10.88 -41.82 -13.93
CA GLY A 10 11.58 -41.17 -12.81
C GLY A 10 12.14 -39.80 -13.20
N PHE A 11 12.73 -39.68 -14.39
CA PHE A 11 13.25 -38.40 -14.89
C PHE A 11 12.13 -37.37 -15.09
N PHE A 12 10.99 -37.80 -15.64
CA PHE A 12 9.81 -36.94 -15.79
C PHE A 12 9.29 -36.45 -14.45
N CYS A 13 9.22 -37.33 -13.44
CA CYS A 13 8.81 -36.97 -12.09
C CYS A 13 9.77 -35.96 -11.45
N CYS A 14 11.08 -36.16 -11.60
CA CYS A 14 12.09 -35.21 -11.10
C CYS A 14 11.98 -33.83 -11.75
N VAL A 15 11.75 -33.76 -13.07
CA VAL A 15 11.58 -32.49 -13.79
C VAL A 15 10.32 -31.77 -13.34
N VAL A 16 9.21 -32.49 -13.15
CA VAL A 16 7.95 -31.90 -12.65
C VAL A 16 8.11 -31.38 -11.23
N VAL A 17 8.76 -32.13 -10.34
CA VAL A 17 9.02 -31.69 -8.96
C VAL A 17 9.93 -30.46 -8.94
N LEU A 18 11.01 -30.46 -9.74
CA LEU A 18 11.89 -29.28 -9.87
C LEU A 18 11.15 -28.06 -10.40
N TYR A 19 10.26 -28.24 -11.39
CA TYR A 19 9.45 -27.16 -11.91
C TYR A 19 8.53 -26.56 -10.85
N PHE A 20 7.84 -27.39 -10.06
CA PHE A 20 7.01 -26.93 -8.96
C PHE A 20 7.81 -26.23 -7.85
N VAL A 21 9.01 -26.73 -7.53
CA VAL A 21 9.91 -26.10 -6.55
C VAL A 21 10.39 -24.74 -7.05
N VAL A 22 10.75 -24.62 -8.33
CA VAL A 22 11.13 -23.35 -8.94
C VAL A 22 9.96 -22.36 -8.93
N GLN A 23 8.74 -22.81 -9.26
CA GLN A 23 7.55 -21.97 -9.18
C GLN A 23 7.21 -21.53 -7.74
N ALA A 24 7.49 -22.36 -6.74
CA ALA A 24 7.29 -22.01 -5.32
C ALA A 24 8.38 -21.08 -4.77
N ILE A 25 9.60 -21.12 -5.32
CA ILE A 25 10.68 -20.21 -4.93
C ILE A 25 10.55 -18.86 -5.66
N LEU A 26 10.13 -18.89 -6.93
CA LEU A 26 9.87 -17.68 -7.73
C LEU A 26 8.49 -17.08 -7.46
N SER A 27 7.60 -17.77 -6.74
CA SER A 27 6.37 -17.15 -6.27
C SER A 27 6.76 -16.04 -5.32
N GLU A 28 6.66 -14.81 -5.82
CA GLU A 28 7.03 -13.62 -5.07
C GLU A 28 6.45 -13.71 -3.66
N PRO A 29 7.29 -13.57 -2.61
CA PRO A 29 6.80 -13.57 -1.25
C PRO A 29 5.71 -12.51 -1.19
N SER A 30 4.51 -12.96 -0.88
CA SER A 30 3.29 -12.15 -0.81
C SER A 30 3.65 -10.80 -0.22
N LYS A 31 3.63 -9.77 -1.09
CA LYS A 31 3.94 -8.38 -0.74
C LYS A 31 3.29 -8.13 0.62
N PRO A 32 4.05 -7.71 1.65
CA PRO A 32 3.48 -7.53 2.98
C PRO A 32 2.21 -6.72 2.78
N ARG A 33 1.07 -7.35 3.06
CA ARG A 33 -0.25 -6.74 2.88
C ARG A 33 -0.35 -5.68 3.95
N MET A 34 0.29 -4.55 3.68
CA MET A 34 0.12 -3.33 4.43
C MET A 34 -1.37 -3.06 4.35
N VAL A 35 -2.02 -3.07 5.50
CA VAL A 35 -3.44 -2.77 5.64
C VAL A 35 -3.75 -1.59 4.72
N SER A 36 -4.53 -1.86 3.68
CA SER A 36 -5.15 -0.84 2.85
C SER A 36 -5.79 0.11 3.83
N THR A 37 -5.16 1.28 4.01
CA THR A 37 -5.74 2.35 4.80
C THR A 37 -7.11 2.55 4.20
N GLN A 38 -8.16 2.18 4.93
CA GLN A 38 -9.53 2.49 4.59
C GLN A 38 -9.53 3.97 4.27
N GLN A 39 -9.68 4.27 2.99
CA GLN A 39 -9.55 5.60 2.44
C GLN A 39 -10.76 6.37 2.94
N LYS A 40 -10.60 6.98 4.13
CA LYS A 40 -11.71 7.52 4.90
C LYS A 40 -12.18 8.77 4.18
N THR A 41 -13.27 8.64 3.44
CA THR A 41 -13.86 9.76 2.71
C THR A 41 -14.74 10.54 3.67
N ILE A 42 -14.53 11.85 3.77
CA ILE A 42 -15.38 12.73 4.58
C ILE A 42 -16.13 13.63 3.61
N MET A 43 -17.45 13.74 3.81
CA MET A 43 -18.30 14.63 3.05
C MET A 43 -18.17 16.03 3.67
N GLY A 44 -17.60 16.97 2.92
CA GLY A 44 -17.49 18.36 3.35
C GLY A 44 -18.83 19.09 3.30
N SER A 45 -18.87 20.27 3.91
CA SER A 45 -20.04 21.17 3.94
C SER A 45 -20.60 21.47 2.54
N ASP A 46 -19.72 21.45 1.53
CA ASP A 46 -20.04 21.75 0.13
C ASP A 46 -20.45 20.50 -0.68
N ASN A 47 -20.81 19.40 0.00
CA ASN A 47 -21.16 18.11 -0.60
C ASN A 47 -20.07 17.54 -1.52
N LYS A 48 -18.81 17.88 -1.23
CA LYS A 48 -17.62 17.34 -1.89
C LYS A 48 -17.04 16.19 -1.08
N LEU A 49 -16.63 15.14 -1.77
CA LEU A 49 -15.97 13.97 -1.18
C LEU A 49 -14.48 14.25 -1.06
N TYR A 50 -13.99 14.39 0.17
CA TYR A 50 -12.57 14.59 0.45
C TYR A 50 -11.93 13.28 0.86
N GLU A 51 -10.89 12.90 0.13
CA GLU A 51 -10.11 11.71 0.39
C GLU A 51 -9.05 11.97 1.46
N TYR A 52 -9.15 11.30 2.61
CA TYR A 52 -8.06 11.32 3.59
C TYR A 52 -7.06 10.21 3.28
N GLY A 53 -5.91 10.60 2.75
CA GLY A 53 -4.79 9.72 2.44
C GLY A 53 -3.49 10.23 3.05
N ARG A 54 -2.50 9.35 3.21
CA ARG A 54 -1.16 9.73 3.71
C ARG A 54 -0.41 10.70 2.78
N GLN A 55 -0.86 10.85 1.55
CA GLN A 55 -0.27 11.71 0.53
C GLN A 55 -0.99 13.06 0.40
N MET A 56 -2.03 13.32 1.19
CA MET A 56 -2.75 14.59 1.13
C MET A 56 -1.84 15.76 1.60
N PRO A 57 -1.96 16.96 1.02
CA PRO A 57 -1.11 18.10 1.35
C PRO A 57 -1.54 18.74 2.67
N LEU A 58 -1.05 18.22 3.80
CA LEU A 58 -1.30 18.77 5.13
C LEU A 58 -0.38 19.94 5.48
N ILE A 59 -0.96 21.03 6.01
CA ILE A 59 -0.22 22.19 6.54
C ILE A 59 -0.10 22.06 8.06
N PHE A 60 1.13 22.05 8.57
CA PHE A 60 1.41 22.00 10.00
C PHE A 60 1.84 23.37 10.52
N ILE A 61 1.12 23.90 11.53
CA ILE A 61 1.44 25.18 12.18
C ILE A 61 1.95 24.89 13.59
N GLY A 62 3.18 25.34 13.88
CA GLY A 62 3.86 25.11 15.16
C GLY A 62 4.86 26.22 15.50
N GLY A 63 5.43 26.17 16.71
CA GLY A 63 6.39 27.16 17.21
C GLY A 63 6.32 27.32 18.73
N VAL A 64 7.03 28.33 19.26
CA VAL A 64 6.99 28.67 20.69
C VAL A 64 5.62 29.25 21.08
N PRO A 65 5.12 29.03 22.31
CA PRO A 65 3.86 29.64 22.74
C PRO A 65 3.92 31.17 22.63
N ARG A 66 2.78 31.80 22.34
CA ARG A 66 2.62 33.27 22.16
C ARG A 66 3.31 33.89 20.93
N SER A 67 3.83 33.09 19.99
CA SER A 67 4.42 33.58 18.73
C SER A 67 3.40 33.91 17.62
N GLY A 68 2.10 33.83 17.91
CA GLY A 68 1.05 34.08 16.91
C GLY A 68 0.68 32.88 16.04
N THR A 69 1.06 31.65 16.41
CA THR A 69 0.63 30.42 15.72
C THR A 69 -0.89 30.26 15.66
N THR A 70 -1.62 30.70 16.69
CA THR A 70 -3.10 30.74 16.68
C THR A 70 -3.65 31.72 15.65
N LEU A 71 -3.03 32.89 15.51
CA LEU A 71 -3.45 33.90 14.54
C LEU A 71 -3.23 33.40 13.11
N MET A 72 -2.07 32.79 12.85
CA MET A 72 -1.75 32.20 11.55
C MET A 72 -2.77 31.13 11.14
N ARG A 73 -3.17 30.25 12.07
CA ARG A 73 -4.23 29.27 11.83
C ARG A 73 -5.55 29.96 11.48
N ALA A 74 -5.98 30.94 12.28
CA ALA A 74 -7.23 31.66 12.03
C ALA A 74 -7.25 32.38 10.67
N MET A 75 -6.12 32.92 10.23
CA MET A 75 -5.99 33.53 8.90
C MET A 75 -6.14 32.50 7.78
N LEU A 76 -5.56 31.31 7.93
CA LEU A 76 -5.69 30.23 6.95
C LEU A 76 -7.12 29.64 6.94
N ASP A 77 -7.74 29.48 8.10
CA ASP A 77 -9.13 29.01 8.22
C ASP A 77 -10.14 29.99 7.58
N ALA A 78 -9.79 31.26 7.46
CA ALA A 78 -10.60 32.27 6.77
C ALA A 78 -10.54 32.13 5.23
N HIS A 79 -9.58 31.38 4.69
CA HIS A 79 -9.44 31.16 3.26
C HIS A 79 -10.36 30.01 2.81
N PRO A 80 -11.25 30.22 1.81
CA PRO A 80 -12.24 29.22 1.41
C PRO A 80 -11.62 27.92 0.88
N ASP A 81 -10.44 27.98 0.28
CA ASP A 81 -9.78 26.78 -0.28
C ASP A 81 -9.03 25.92 0.77
N VAL A 82 -8.92 26.40 2.01
CA VAL A 82 -8.13 25.74 3.08
C VAL A 82 -9.01 25.14 4.18
N ARG A 83 -10.26 25.59 4.28
CA ARG A 83 -11.27 25.14 5.26
C ARG A 83 -11.78 23.71 4.99
#